data_AF-A0A0P7BKE1-F1
#
_entry.id   AF-A0A0P7BKE1-F1
#
_cell.length_a   1.000
_cell.length_b   1.000
_cell.length_c   1.000
_cell.angle_alpha   90.00
_cell.angle_beta   90.00
_cell.angle_gamma   90.00
#
_symmetry.space_group_name_H-M   'P 1'
#
loop_
_entity.id
_entity.type
_entity.pdbx_description
1 polymer ?
#
loop_
_entity_poly.entity_id
_entity_poly.type
_entity_poly.pdbx_seq_one_letter_code
_entity_poly.pdbx_strand_id
1 'polypeptide(L)'
;MTSDIPTLRWGIIATGLISSWFVADLSLHRPNRRANHSTKTPTFDIVYIGTPNALHKQNCLDAIRAGKHVLCEKAFALNVAEAKDVLEEARQKGVFVMEAMWTRFFPLVQKLQHLLHTEKVIGDVHRVFCDIAMRMDIASLPSTSRLKNPALGAGSLLDIGIYSLTWAILTLESEPASESPSVIASQHLSDGVDIATSVILTYPNGKQGIATSSAMTKTSPAFCRIEGSKGTIVVEGFVASMPSFFTVALPGQEPERYDFEKPGKGFYWEADAVALDISAGKTQSDVMPWRETLRVMGLMDEIRRQGGARFPQDLN
;
A
#
# COMPACT_ATOMS: atom_id res chain seq x y z
N MET A 1 -24.14 -27.82 -2.24
CA MET A 1 -23.49 -27.44 -0.97
C MET A 1 -23.13 -25.97 -1.12
N THR A 2 -23.85 -25.06 -0.47
CA THR A 2 -23.38 -23.67 -0.35
C THR A 2 -22.08 -23.77 0.44
N SER A 3 -20.93 -23.54 -0.20
CA SER A 3 -19.68 -23.48 0.55
C SER A 3 -19.80 -22.31 1.51
N ASP A 4 -19.81 -22.59 2.81
CA ASP A 4 -19.83 -21.53 3.82
C ASP A 4 -18.61 -20.64 3.60
N ILE A 5 -18.84 -19.34 3.35
CA ILE A 5 -17.76 -18.36 3.23
C ILE A 5 -17.00 -18.27 4.56
N PRO A 6 -15.66 -18.13 4.56
CA PRO A 6 -14.86 -18.15 5.78
C PRO A 6 -15.24 -17.01 6.72
N THR A 7 -15.14 -17.25 8.03
CA THR A 7 -15.36 -16.23 9.06
C THR A 7 -14.05 -15.88 9.73
N LEU A 8 -13.75 -14.59 9.86
CA LEU A 8 -12.52 -14.09 10.47
C LEU A 8 -12.85 -13.11 11.61
N ARG A 9 -12.32 -13.38 12.81
CA ARG A 9 -12.53 -12.55 14.01
C ARG A 9 -11.32 -11.66 14.25
N TRP A 10 -11.56 -10.35 14.31
CA TRP A 10 -10.54 -9.32 14.34
C TRP A 10 -10.34 -8.76 15.75
N GLY A 11 -9.10 -8.78 16.23
CA GLY A 11 -8.60 -7.84 17.23
C GLY A 11 -8.12 -6.56 16.52
N ILE A 12 -8.38 -5.39 17.11
CA ILE A 12 -7.99 -4.10 16.52
C ILE A 12 -7.08 -3.37 17.49
N ILE A 13 -5.82 -3.13 17.10
CA ILE A 13 -4.87 -2.28 17.83
C ILE A 13 -4.56 -1.11 16.92
N ALA A 14 -5.21 0.03 17.15
CA ALA A 14 -5.15 1.11 16.18
C ALA A 14 -5.48 2.49 16.74
N THR A 15 -5.12 3.52 15.97
CA THR A 15 -5.49 4.91 16.20
C THR A 15 -5.90 5.57 14.89
N GLY A 16 -6.68 6.65 14.97
CA GLY A 16 -6.95 7.52 13.83
C GLY A 16 -8.01 7.04 12.85
N LEU A 17 -8.22 7.86 11.81
CA LEU A 17 -9.38 7.79 10.91
C LEU A 17 -9.37 6.59 9.97
N ILE A 18 -8.21 6.16 9.48
CA ILE A 18 -8.07 5.03 8.56
C ILE A 18 -8.60 3.76 9.20
N SER A 19 -8.22 3.51 10.45
CA SER A 19 -8.65 2.35 11.23
C SER A 19 -10.16 2.36 11.50
N SER A 20 -10.76 3.54 11.70
CA SER A 20 -12.22 3.67 11.77
C SER A 20 -12.91 3.29 10.46
N TRP A 21 -12.33 3.67 9.32
CA TRP A 21 -12.85 3.27 8.01
C TRP A 21 -12.69 1.78 7.74
N PHE A 22 -11.57 1.19 8.13
CA PHE A 22 -11.35 -0.26 8.06
C PHE A 22 -12.46 -1.00 8.82
N VAL A 23 -12.69 -0.67 10.10
CA VAL A 23 -13.72 -1.32 10.92
C VAL A 23 -15.15 -1.08 10.38
N ALA A 24 -15.41 0.11 9.83
CA ALA A 24 -16.70 0.41 9.19
C ALA A 24 -16.92 -0.46 7.95
N ASP A 25 -15.92 -0.62 7.10
CA ASP A 25 -15.97 -1.47 5.91
C ASP A 25 -16.14 -2.96 6.26
N LEU A 26 -15.52 -3.44 7.36
CA LEU A 26 -15.75 -4.82 7.84
C LEU A 26 -17.21 -5.09 8.23
N SER A 27 -17.93 -4.05 8.68
CA SER A 27 -19.31 -4.15 9.15
C SER A 27 -20.34 -3.89 8.04
N LEU A 28 -19.88 -3.56 6.83
CA LEU A 28 -20.74 -3.21 5.71
C LEU A 28 -21.52 -4.44 5.24
N HIS A 29 -22.84 -4.30 5.10
CA HIS A 29 -23.64 -5.32 4.43
C HIS A 29 -23.31 -5.33 2.94
N ARG A 30 -22.78 -6.46 2.44
CA ARG A 30 -22.40 -6.65 1.05
C ARG A 30 -23.08 -7.92 0.52
N PRO A 31 -23.91 -7.83 -0.55
CA PRO A 31 -24.59 -9.01 -1.11
C PRO A 31 -23.62 -10.08 -1.59
N ASN A 32 -22.49 -9.64 -2.17
CA ASN A 32 -21.47 -10.50 -2.78
C ASN A 32 -20.21 -10.65 -1.89
N ARG A 33 -20.37 -10.62 -0.55
CA ARG A 33 -19.23 -10.80 0.36
C ARG A 33 -18.56 -12.16 0.18
N ARG A 34 -17.23 -12.20 0.26
CA ARG A 34 -16.45 -13.45 0.16
C ARG A 34 -16.01 -14.00 1.52
N ALA A 35 -16.17 -13.22 2.58
CA ALA A 35 -15.92 -13.64 3.94
C ALA A 35 -16.88 -12.95 4.92
N ASN A 36 -17.05 -13.53 6.10
CA ASN A 36 -17.68 -12.90 7.25
C ASN A 36 -16.61 -12.30 8.16
N HIS A 37 -16.86 -11.10 8.67
CA HIS A 37 -15.95 -10.43 9.60
C HIS A 37 -16.67 -10.10 10.90
N SER A 38 -15.98 -10.29 12.02
CA SER A 38 -16.48 -9.93 13.34
C SER A 38 -15.43 -9.20 14.15
N THR A 39 -15.81 -8.09 14.77
CA THR A 39 -14.98 -7.26 15.66
C THR A 39 -15.49 -7.25 17.11
N LYS A 40 -16.56 -8.01 17.39
CA LYS A 40 -17.29 -7.99 18.68
C LYS A 40 -17.10 -9.27 19.50
N THR A 41 -16.03 -10.03 19.25
CA THR A 41 -15.77 -11.32 19.91
C THR A 41 -14.64 -11.21 20.94
N PRO A 42 -14.72 -11.90 22.09
CA PRO A 42 -13.65 -11.88 23.10
C PRO A 42 -12.40 -12.63 22.64
N THR A 43 -12.52 -13.50 21.63
CA THR A 43 -11.43 -14.24 20.99
C THR A 43 -11.27 -13.77 19.55
N PHE A 44 -10.02 -13.59 19.11
CA PHE A 44 -9.65 -13.15 17.77
C PHE A 44 -8.70 -14.15 17.10
N ASP A 45 -8.82 -14.28 15.78
CA ASP A 45 -7.98 -15.10 14.91
C ASP A 45 -6.79 -14.30 14.37
N ILE A 46 -7.06 -13.03 14.09
CA ILE A 46 -6.14 -12.07 13.49
C ILE A 46 -6.17 -10.76 14.27
N VAL A 47 -5.06 -10.02 14.24
CA VAL A 47 -4.99 -8.65 14.72
C VAL A 47 -4.71 -7.69 13.56
N TYR A 48 -5.56 -6.67 13.41
CA TYR A 48 -5.26 -5.51 12.58
C TYR A 48 -4.46 -4.49 13.39
N ILE A 49 -3.27 -4.15 12.89
CA ILE A 49 -2.35 -3.18 13.49
C ILE A 49 -2.43 -1.88 12.69
N GLY A 50 -3.09 -0.86 13.23
CA GLY A 50 -3.28 0.46 12.63
C GLY A 50 -2.76 1.60 13.52
N THR A 51 -1.62 1.37 14.17
CA THR A 51 -0.91 2.33 15.02
C THR A 51 0.03 3.22 14.18
N PRO A 52 0.72 4.23 14.74
CA PRO A 52 1.83 4.87 14.04
C PRO A 52 2.93 3.86 13.64
N ASN A 53 3.64 4.13 12.54
CA ASN A 53 4.59 3.20 11.91
C ASN A 53 5.66 2.67 12.89
N ALA A 54 6.14 3.54 13.79
CA ALA A 54 7.14 3.17 14.80
C ALA A 54 6.68 2.08 15.79
N LEU A 55 5.37 1.85 15.90
CA LEU A 55 4.80 0.84 16.81
C LEU A 55 4.48 -0.47 16.08
N HIS A 56 4.49 -0.48 14.75
CA HIS A 56 4.11 -1.65 13.94
C HIS A 56 4.93 -2.88 14.31
N LYS A 57 6.27 -2.76 14.36
CA LYS A 57 7.17 -3.88 14.68
C LYS A 57 6.77 -4.57 15.98
N GLN A 58 6.73 -3.81 17.08
CA GLN A 58 6.47 -4.40 18.40
C GLN A 58 5.05 -4.97 18.48
N ASN A 59 4.05 -4.25 17.97
CA ASN A 59 2.67 -4.75 18.00
C ASN A 59 2.47 -6.01 17.14
N CYS A 60 3.15 -6.11 16.00
CA CYS A 60 3.16 -7.33 15.19
C CYS A 60 3.82 -8.49 15.92
N LEU A 61 5.02 -8.28 16.50
CA LEU A 61 5.74 -9.32 17.24
C LEU A 61 4.91 -9.84 18.42
N ASP A 62 4.26 -8.96 19.17
CA ASP A 62 3.41 -9.36 20.29
C ASP A 62 2.21 -10.21 19.83
N ALA A 63 1.54 -9.81 18.74
CA ALA A 63 0.44 -10.57 18.16
C ALA A 63 0.89 -11.95 17.63
N ILE A 64 2.03 -11.99 16.91
CA ILE A 64 2.59 -13.23 16.36
C ILE A 64 2.99 -14.17 17.49
N ARG A 65 3.67 -13.69 18.55
CA ARG A 65 4.06 -14.52 19.70
C ARG A 65 2.86 -15.13 20.42
N ALA A 66 1.76 -14.39 20.46
CA ALA A 66 0.45 -14.88 20.94
C ALA A 66 -0.26 -15.85 19.98
N GLY A 67 0.36 -16.21 18.85
CA GLY A 67 -0.16 -17.15 17.86
C GLY A 67 -1.26 -16.56 16.99
N LYS A 68 -1.31 -15.24 16.82
CA LYS A 68 -2.31 -14.56 15.98
C LYS A 68 -1.78 -14.27 14.60
N HIS A 69 -2.67 -14.35 13.62
CA HIS A 69 -2.41 -13.77 12.31
C HIS A 69 -2.32 -12.24 12.42
N VAL A 70 -1.69 -11.58 11.45
CA VAL A 70 -1.53 -10.13 11.45
C VAL A 70 -1.86 -9.53 10.08
N LEU A 71 -2.65 -8.47 10.10
CA LEU A 71 -2.76 -7.50 9.02
C LEU A 71 -2.20 -6.17 9.53
N CYS A 72 -1.04 -5.75 9.04
CA CYS A 72 -0.39 -4.53 9.52
C CYS A 72 -0.51 -3.40 8.52
N GLU A 73 -0.93 -2.22 8.97
CA GLU A 73 -0.97 -1.02 8.16
C GLU A 73 0.37 -0.71 7.50
N LYS A 74 0.26 -0.01 6.38
CA LYS A 74 1.42 0.45 5.64
C LYS A 74 1.98 1.77 6.22
N ALA A 75 3.20 2.19 5.89
CA ALA A 75 4.29 1.31 5.52
C ALA A 75 4.50 0.26 6.62
N PHE A 76 4.77 -0.98 6.23
CA PHE A 76 4.76 -2.13 7.14
C PHE A 76 5.59 -1.94 8.41
N ALA A 77 6.74 -1.27 8.31
CA ALA A 77 7.60 -0.89 9.44
C ALA A 77 8.31 0.43 9.13
N LEU A 78 9.26 0.88 9.97
CA LEU A 78 10.04 2.08 9.68
C LEU A 78 11.15 1.85 8.65
N ASN A 79 11.73 0.64 8.63
CA ASN A 79 12.80 0.26 7.72
C ASN A 79 12.74 -1.24 7.39
N VAL A 80 13.56 -1.68 6.44
CA VAL A 80 13.58 -3.07 5.97
C VAL A 80 14.07 -4.05 7.03
N ALA A 81 14.94 -3.63 7.96
CA ALA A 81 15.44 -4.49 9.03
C ALA A 81 14.31 -4.86 10.00
N GLU A 82 13.51 -3.89 10.43
CA GLU A 82 12.33 -4.13 11.25
C GLU A 82 11.31 -5.05 10.56
N ALA A 83 11.08 -4.83 9.26
CA ALA A 83 10.19 -5.69 8.47
C ALA A 83 10.70 -7.14 8.43
N LYS A 84 12.01 -7.36 8.27
CA LYS A 84 12.62 -8.70 8.31
C LYS A 84 12.40 -9.39 9.64
N ASP A 85 12.62 -8.69 10.75
CA ASP A 85 12.43 -9.26 12.10
C ASP A 85 11.00 -9.77 12.30
N VAL A 86 9.99 -8.99 11.89
CA VAL A 86 8.58 -9.36 12.02
C VAL A 86 8.25 -10.59 11.16
N LEU A 87 8.68 -10.59 9.90
CA LEU A 87 8.36 -11.66 8.95
C LEU A 87 9.10 -12.96 9.29
N GLU A 88 10.29 -12.87 9.87
CA GLU A 88 11.04 -14.02 10.39
C GLU A 88 10.35 -14.65 11.61
N GLU A 89 9.88 -13.86 12.57
CA GLU A 89 9.08 -14.36 13.69
C GLU A 89 7.77 -15.01 13.18
N ALA A 90 7.09 -14.39 12.20
CA ALA A 90 5.89 -14.96 11.57
C ALA A 90 6.16 -16.33 10.95
N ARG A 91 7.28 -16.46 10.23
CA ARG A 91 7.73 -17.71 9.62
C ARG A 91 7.98 -18.79 10.67
N GLN A 92 8.65 -18.46 11.78
CA GLN A 92 8.93 -19.39 12.86
C GLN A 92 7.65 -19.86 13.57
N LYS A 93 6.69 -18.95 13.75
CA LYS A 93 5.41 -19.26 14.40
C LYS A 93 4.42 -19.99 13.47
N GLY A 94 4.57 -19.85 12.16
CA GLY A 94 3.66 -20.42 11.17
C GLY A 94 2.32 -19.69 11.08
N VAL A 95 2.30 -18.38 11.34
CA VAL A 95 1.08 -17.55 11.24
C VAL A 95 1.07 -16.73 9.96
N PHE A 96 -0.12 -16.48 9.42
CA PHE A 96 -0.34 -15.50 8.35
C PHE A 96 0.03 -14.07 8.77
N VAL A 97 0.82 -13.39 7.94
CA VAL A 97 1.12 -11.96 8.07
C VAL A 97 1.05 -11.29 6.70
N MET A 98 0.41 -10.12 6.63
CA MET A 98 0.32 -9.31 5.41
C MET A 98 0.43 -7.82 5.73
N GLU A 99 1.14 -7.08 4.86
CA GLU A 99 1.06 -5.62 4.80
C GLU A 99 -0.28 -5.19 4.18
N ALA A 100 -1.02 -4.29 4.83
CA ALA A 100 -2.29 -3.73 4.39
C ALA A 100 -2.09 -2.68 3.30
N MET A 101 -1.49 -3.08 2.18
CA MET A 101 -1.44 -2.27 0.96
C MET A 101 -2.74 -2.41 0.18
N TRP A 102 -3.84 -1.98 0.79
CA TRP A 102 -5.23 -2.15 0.33
C TRP A 102 -5.45 -1.78 -1.15
N THR A 103 -4.72 -0.79 -1.69
CA THR A 103 -4.79 -0.39 -3.11
C THR A 103 -4.59 -1.56 -4.06
N ARG A 104 -3.74 -2.56 -3.72
CA ARG A 104 -3.50 -3.76 -4.55
C ARG A 104 -4.73 -4.65 -4.70
N PHE A 105 -5.68 -4.57 -3.77
CA PHE A 105 -6.85 -5.43 -3.72
C PHE A 105 -8.08 -4.84 -4.40
N PHE A 106 -7.98 -3.62 -4.93
CA PHE A 106 -9.07 -3.02 -5.72
C PHE A 106 -9.24 -3.80 -7.04
N PRO A 107 -10.48 -4.22 -7.39
CA PRO A 107 -10.77 -4.84 -8.69
C PRO A 107 -10.31 -3.99 -9.88
N LEU A 108 -10.42 -2.66 -9.75
CA LEU A 108 -9.90 -1.71 -10.72
C LEU A 108 -8.40 -1.90 -10.99
N VAL A 109 -7.60 -2.07 -9.94
CA VAL A 109 -6.14 -2.25 -10.04
C VAL A 109 -5.80 -3.62 -10.61
N GLN A 110 -6.57 -4.65 -10.27
CA GLN A 110 -6.41 -6.00 -10.86
C GLN A 110 -6.75 -6.00 -12.35
N LYS A 111 -7.86 -5.37 -12.76
CA LYS A 111 -8.22 -5.24 -14.18
C LYS A 111 -7.18 -4.43 -14.94
N LEU A 112 -6.68 -3.32 -14.39
CA LEU A 112 -5.62 -2.53 -15.01
C LEU A 112 -4.36 -3.37 -15.25
N GLN A 113 -3.88 -4.11 -14.25
CA GLN A 113 -2.72 -4.99 -14.43
C GLN A 113 -2.96 -6.07 -15.48
N HIS A 114 -4.15 -6.66 -15.53
CA HIS A 114 -4.51 -7.62 -16.56
C HIS A 114 -4.47 -6.99 -17.97
N LEU A 115 -5.04 -5.79 -18.14
CA LEU A 115 -5.00 -5.06 -19.40
C LEU A 115 -3.57 -4.68 -19.83
N LEU A 116 -2.71 -4.29 -18.88
CA LEU A 116 -1.32 -3.93 -19.15
C LEU A 116 -0.46 -5.14 -19.51
N HIS A 117 -0.52 -6.18 -18.68
CA HIS A 117 0.50 -7.24 -18.69
C HIS A 117 0.06 -8.50 -19.41
N THR A 118 -1.25 -8.76 -19.47
CA THR A 118 -1.81 -9.93 -20.17
C THR A 118 -2.35 -9.55 -21.54
N GLU A 119 -3.32 -8.63 -21.60
CA GLU A 119 -3.95 -8.22 -22.86
C GLU A 119 -3.05 -7.26 -23.68
N LYS A 120 -2.13 -6.56 -23.01
CA LYS A 120 -1.22 -5.55 -23.60
C LYS A 120 -1.95 -4.50 -24.44
N VAL A 121 -3.06 -3.95 -23.91
CA VAL A 121 -3.93 -3.03 -24.68
C VAL A 121 -3.23 -1.75 -25.14
N ILE A 122 -2.25 -1.25 -24.37
CA ILE A 122 -1.39 -0.12 -24.76
C ILE A 122 -0.02 -0.53 -25.29
N GLY A 123 0.17 -1.81 -25.66
CA GLY A 123 1.46 -2.35 -26.04
C GLY A 123 2.40 -2.55 -24.85
N ASP A 124 3.71 -2.43 -25.07
CA ASP A 124 4.71 -2.55 -24.00
C ASP A 124 4.78 -1.23 -23.23
N VAL A 125 4.64 -1.30 -21.91
CA VAL A 125 4.74 -0.15 -21.02
C VAL A 125 6.19 0.34 -20.98
N HIS A 126 6.41 1.63 -21.24
CA HIS A 126 7.73 2.25 -21.24
C HIS A 126 7.95 3.17 -20.04
N ARG A 127 6.92 3.94 -19.66
CA ARG A 127 7.04 4.86 -18.53
C ARG A 127 5.75 5.06 -17.76
N VAL A 128 5.91 5.41 -16.50
CA VAL A 128 4.81 5.81 -15.61
C VAL A 128 5.20 7.06 -14.82
N PHE A 129 4.23 7.96 -14.65
CA PHE A 129 4.28 9.02 -13.65
C PHE A 129 3.15 8.80 -12.67
N CYS A 130 3.42 8.87 -11.36
CA CYS A 130 2.40 8.84 -10.33
C CYS A 130 2.70 9.86 -9.23
N ASP A 131 1.70 10.63 -8.83
CA ASP A 131 1.78 11.61 -7.75
C ASP A 131 0.81 11.27 -6.61
N ILE A 132 1.19 11.63 -5.38
CA ILE A 132 0.26 11.68 -4.26
C ILE A 132 0.64 12.78 -3.26
N ALA A 133 -0.25 13.72 -3.09
CA ALA A 133 -0.03 14.93 -2.35
C ALA A 133 -1.32 15.37 -1.70
N MET A 134 -1.21 15.72 -0.43
CA MET A 134 -2.28 16.25 0.37
C MET A 134 -1.79 17.54 1.00
N ARG A 135 -2.48 18.66 0.74
CA ARG A 135 -2.13 19.92 1.39
C ARG A 135 -2.49 19.80 2.87
N MET A 136 -1.48 19.72 3.71
CA MET A 136 -1.59 19.62 5.16
C MET A 136 -0.94 20.84 5.78
N ASP A 137 -1.69 21.56 6.62
CA ASP A 137 -1.11 22.63 7.43
C ASP A 137 -0.38 22.02 8.63
N ILE A 138 0.74 21.34 8.36
CA ILE A 138 1.52 20.66 9.39
C ILE A 138 2.00 21.69 10.41
N ALA A 139 2.39 22.89 9.97
CA ALA A 139 2.89 23.94 10.85
C ALA A 139 1.92 24.29 11.98
N SER A 140 0.61 24.35 11.73
CA SER A 140 -0.40 24.68 12.76
C SER A 140 -0.79 23.53 13.69
N LEU A 141 -0.37 22.30 13.41
CA LEU A 141 -0.66 21.16 14.29
C LEU A 141 0.04 21.29 15.65
N PRO A 142 -0.52 20.73 16.74
CA PRO A 142 0.16 20.66 18.03
C PRO A 142 1.54 20.01 17.90
N SER A 143 2.49 20.40 18.76
CA SER A 143 3.84 19.81 18.80
C SER A 143 3.82 18.30 19.06
N THR A 144 2.78 17.80 19.71
CA THR A 144 2.54 16.37 19.99
C THR A 144 1.97 15.60 18.80
N SER A 145 1.68 16.26 17.68
CA SER A 145 1.13 15.60 16.50
C SER A 145 2.10 14.57 15.95
N ARG A 146 1.60 13.35 15.64
CA ARG A 146 2.41 12.31 14.99
C ARG A 146 3.04 12.78 13.67
N LEU A 147 2.41 13.73 12.99
CA LEU A 147 2.86 14.26 11.69
C LEU A 147 4.09 15.19 11.81
N LYS A 148 4.47 15.57 13.03
CA LYS A 148 5.68 16.35 13.33
C LYS A 148 6.79 15.53 13.96
N ASN A 149 6.57 14.24 14.22
CA ASN A 149 7.45 13.45 15.07
C ASN A 149 8.15 12.32 14.28
N PRO A 150 9.42 12.48 13.89
CA PRO A 150 10.20 11.43 13.25
C PRO A 150 10.25 10.12 14.05
N ALA A 151 10.22 10.18 15.39
CA ALA A 151 10.23 8.98 16.23
C ALA A 151 8.95 8.14 16.10
N LEU A 152 7.88 8.71 15.54
CA LEU A 152 6.62 8.01 15.21
C LEU A 152 6.51 7.63 13.72
N GLY A 153 7.54 7.90 12.91
CA GLY A 153 7.56 7.62 11.47
C GLY A 153 6.95 8.72 10.60
N ALA A 154 6.90 9.97 11.07
CA ALA A 154 6.42 11.09 10.27
C ALA A 154 7.22 11.24 8.97
N GLY A 155 6.51 11.43 7.85
CA GLY A 155 7.14 11.68 6.56
C GLY A 155 6.19 11.44 5.41
N SER A 156 6.23 12.29 4.40
CA SER A 156 5.41 12.16 3.19
C SER A 156 5.63 10.81 2.51
N LEU A 157 6.86 10.29 2.50
CA LEU A 157 7.22 9.04 1.84
C LEU A 157 6.48 7.84 2.45
N LEU A 158 6.61 7.62 3.76
CA LEU A 158 5.96 6.48 4.44
C LEU A 158 4.44 6.67 4.53
N ASP A 159 3.98 7.88 4.85
CA ASP A 159 2.57 8.17 5.07
C ASP A 159 1.74 8.13 3.77
N ILE A 160 2.28 8.60 2.64
CA ILE A 160 1.53 8.66 1.37
C ILE A 160 2.35 8.25 0.14
N GLY A 161 3.65 8.55 0.07
CA GLY A 161 4.49 8.30 -1.11
C GLY A 161 4.64 6.82 -1.47
N ILE A 162 4.45 5.91 -0.51
CA ILE A 162 4.35 4.47 -0.78
C ILE A 162 3.27 4.13 -1.81
N TYR A 163 2.19 4.91 -1.93
CA TYR A 163 1.15 4.68 -2.92
C TYR A 163 1.59 5.02 -4.35
N SER A 164 2.31 6.13 -4.55
CA SER A 164 2.84 6.46 -5.88
C SER A 164 3.95 5.49 -6.30
N LEU A 165 4.78 5.05 -5.35
CA LEU A 165 5.73 3.94 -5.56
C LEU A 165 5.02 2.64 -5.93
N THR A 166 3.92 2.30 -5.24
CA THR A 166 3.13 1.09 -5.53
C THR A 166 2.57 1.13 -6.95
N TRP A 167 2.01 2.26 -7.40
CA TRP A 167 1.57 2.41 -8.79
C TRP A 167 2.71 2.28 -9.80
N ALA A 168 3.87 2.87 -9.53
CA ALA A 168 5.03 2.74 -10.41
C ALA A 168 5.45 1.27 -10.56
N ILE A 169 5.46 0.51 -9.46
CA ILE A 169 5.78 -0.91 -9.45
C ILE A 169 4.73 -1.73 -10.22
N LEU A 170 3.45 -1.62 -9.86
CA LEU A 170 2.38 -2.45 -10.44
C LEU A 170 2.21 -2.25 -11.95
N THR A 171 2.61 -1.10 -12.47
CA THR A 171 2.46 -0.75 -13.89
C THR A 171 3.68 -1.13 -14.72
N LEU A 172 4.88 -1.16 -14.12
CA LEU A 172 6.12 -1.51 -14.83
C LEU A 172 6.45 -3.00 -14.74
N GLU A 173 6.00 -3.68 -13.68
CA GLU A 173 6.24 -5.10 -13.41
C GLU A 173 4.93 -5.89 -13.48
N SER A 174 4.99 -7.09 -14.08
CA SER A 174 3.86 -8.02 -14.12
C SER A 174 3.78 -8.93 -12.89
N GLU A 175 4.88 -9.11 -12.18
CA GLU A 175 4.97 -9.97 -11.00
C GLU A 175 5.69 -9.25 -9.84
N PRO A 176 5.23 -9.43 -8.57
CA PRO A 176 5.85 -8.79 -7.42
C PRO A 176 7.31 -9.21 -7.23
N ALA A 177 8.19 -8.22 -7.06
CA ALA A 177 9.62 -8.37 -6.86
C ALA A 177 10.31 -9.21 -7.95
N SER A 178 9.86 -9.06 -9.20
CA SER A 178 10.49 -9.74 -10.35
C SER A 178 11.75 -9.02 -10.83
N GLU A 179 11.82 -7.70 -10.63
CA GLU A 179 12.97 -6.88 -11.01
C GLU A 179 13.40 -5.95 -9.86
N SER A 180 14.66 -5.48 -9.93
CA SER A 180 15.22 -4.50 -8.99
C SER A 180 15.60 -3.22 -9.74
N PRO A 181 14.77 -2.16 -9.67
CA PRO A 181 15.11 -0.89 -10.29
C PRO A 181 16.22 -0.16 -9.51
N SER A 182 17.07 0.57 -10.21
CA SER A 182 17.90 1.59 -9.56
C SER A 182 17.06 2.83 -9.25
N VAL A 183 17.38 3.52 -8.15
CA VAL A 183 16.63 4.69 -7.69
C VAL A 183 17.52 5.93 -7.63
N ILE A 184 16.98 7.06 -8.10
CA ILE A 184 17.46 8.41 -7.80
C ILE A 184 16.34 9.16 -7.09
N ALA A 185 16.61 9.77 -5.94
CA ALA A 185 15.61 10.47 -5.16
C ALA A 185 16.11 11.80 -4.59
N SER A 186 15.15 12.70 -4.35
CA SER A 186 15.37 13.96 -3.66
C SER A 186 14.23 14.21 -2.68
N GLN A 187 14.55 14.73 -1.50
CA GLN A 187 13.57 15.06 -0.47
C GLN A 187 13.74 16.50 0.00
N HIS A 188 12.61 17.14 0.29
CA HIS A 188 12.57 18.39 1.03
C HIS A 188 12.14 18.10 2.46
N LEU A 189 13.01 18.43 3.42
CA LEU A 189 12.78 18.18 4.84
C LEU A 189 12.35 19.48 5.56
N SER A 190 11.44 19.35 6.52
CA SER A 190 11.11 20.36 7.53
C SER A 190 11.22 19.71 8.90
N ASP A 191 12.03 20.27 9.79
CA ASP A 191 12.28 19.73 11.15
C ASP A 191 12.67 18.24 11.17
N GLY A 192 13.43 17.80 10.17
CA GLY A 192 13.89 16.41 10.02
C GLY A 192 12.84 15.45 9.43
N VAL A 193 11.62 15.92 9.13
CA VAL A 193 10.55 15.17 8.48
C VAL A 193 10.53 15.49 6.99
N ASP A 194 10.45 14.49 6.11
CA ASP A 194 10.24 14.75 4.69
C ASP A 194 8.82 15.24 4.42
N ILE A 195 8.69 16.40 3.79
CA ILE A 195 7.40 17.01 3.43
C ILE A 195 7.17 17.01 1.92
N ALA A 196 8.19 16.69 1.13
CA ALA A 196 8.04 16.30 -0.27
C ALA A 196 9.16 15.35 -0.69
N THR A 197 8.83 14.39 -1.54
CA THR A 197 9.76 13.39 -2.08
C THR A 197 9.52 13.23 -3.58
N SER A 198 10.59 13.18 -4.36
CA SER A 198 10.56 12.83 -5.79
C SER A 198 11.51 11.68 -6.05
N VAL A 199 11.07 10.69 -6.82
CA VAL A 199 11.79 9.44 -7.08
C VAL A 199 11.75 9.12 -8.57
N ILE A 200 12.90 8.76 -9.13
CA ILE A 200 13.04 8.16 -10.45
C ILE A 200 13.46 6.70 -10.26
N LEU A 201 12.66 5.77 -10.77
CA LEU A 201 12.98 4.35 -10.85
C LEU A 201 13.43 4.03 -12.28
N THR A 202 14.55 3.34 -12.43
CA THR A 202 15.03 2.84 -13.73
C THR A 202 15.22 1.34 -13.67
N TYR A 203 14.48 0.60 -14.48
CA TYR A 203 14.56 -0.86 -14.56
C TYR A 203 15.67 -1.30 -15.52
N PRO A 204 16.24 -2.51 -15.33
CA PRO A 204 17.26 -3.06 -16.23
C PRO A 204 16.82 -3.15 -17.70
N ASN A 205 15.53 -3.36 -17.94
CA ASN A 205 14.94 -3.40 -19.28
C ASN A 205 14.66 -2.01 -19.90
N GLY A 206 15.10 -0.93 -19.25
CA GLY A 206 14.96 0.45 -19.72
C GLY A 206 13.61 1.12 -19.41
N LYS A 207 12.66 0.41 -18.79
CA LYS A 207 11.42 1.01 -18.29
C LYS A 207 11.72 2.02 -17.17
N GLN A 208 10.95 3.10 -17.11
CA GLN A 208 11.17 4.17 -16.13
C GLN A 208 9.90 4.55 -15.37
N GLY A 209 10.03 4.82 -14.08
CA GLY A 209 8.96 5.33 -13.24
C GLY A 209 9.34 6.65 -12.59
N ILE A 210 8.39 7.56 -12.48
CA ILE A 210 8.50 8.75 -11.64
C ILE A 210 7.41 8.67 -10.58
N ALA A 211 7.79 8.66 -9.31
CA ALA A 211 6.88 8.68 -8.17
C ALA A 211 7.15 9.91 -7.31
N THR A 212 6.11 10.67 -7.01
CA THR A 212 6.20 11.87 -6.16
C THR A 212 5.26 11.80 -4.98
N SER A 213 5.64 12.47 -3.90
CA SER A 213 4.76 12.76 -2.77
C SER A 213 4.97 14.14 -2.18
N SER A 214 3.92 14.75 -1.63
CA SER A 214 4.00 16.08 -1.01
C SER A 214 2.92 16.33 0.03
N ALA A 215 3.30 16.92 1.17
CA ALA A 215 2.36 17.44 2.17
C ALA A 215 2.00 18.93 1.92
N MET A 216 2.61 19.57 0.93
CA MET A 216 2.49 21.00 0.68
C MET A 216 1.40 21.35 -0.35
N THR A 217 1.06 20.40 -1.22
CA THR A 217 0.17 20.61 -2.36
C THR A 217 -0.92 19.55 -2.39
N LYS A 218 -1.96 19.77 -3.19
CA LYS A 218 -2.98 18.77 -3.47
C LYS A 218 -2.74 18.16 -4.84
N THR A 219 -2.72 16.85 -4.94
CA THR A 219 -2.61 16.12 -6.22
C THR A 219 -3.80 16.39 -7.12
N SER A 220 -3.54 16.38 -8.43
CA SER A 220 -4.56 16.33 -9.47
C SER A 220 -5.42 15.07 -9.35
N PRO A 221 -6.74 15.11 -9.61
CA PRO A 221 -7.55 13.89 -9.68
C PRO A 221 -6.97 12.84 -10.62
N ALA A 222 -6.40 13.27 -11.75
CA ALA A 222 -5.58 12.45 -12.64
C ALA A 222 -4.15 12.36 -12.08
N PHE A 223 -3.94 11.36 -11.22
CA PHE A 223 -2.73 11.24 -10.41
C PHE A 223 -1.69 10.27 -10.99
N CYS A 224 -2.11 9.36 -11.88
CA CYS A 224 -1.19 8.40 -12.50
C CYS A 224 -1.39 8.34 -14.03
N ARG A 225 -0.28 8.44 -14.78
CA ARG A 225 -0.24 8.30 -16.24
C ARG A 225 0.74 7.21 -16.61
N ILE A 226 0.27 6.24 -17.39
CA ILE A 226 1.01 5.06 -17.83
C ILE A 226 1.09 5.11 -19.35
N GLU A 227 2.28 5.06 -19.91
CA GLU A 227 2.52 5.26 -21.34
C GLU A 227 3.20 4.03 -21.93
N GLY A 228 2.53 3.43 -22.92
CA GLY A 228 3.01 2.26 -23.65
C GLY A 228 3.18 2.55 -25.14
N SER A 229 3.72 1.58 -25.87
CA SER A 229 4.04 1.73 -27.29
C SER A 229 2.85 1.98 -28.22
N LYS A 230 1.62 1.71 -27.76
CA LYS A 230 0.39 1.87 -28.56
C LYS A 230 -0.61 2.86 -27.97
N GLY A 231 -0.38 3.40 -26.77
CA GLY A 231 -1.32 4.32 -26.14
C GLY A 231 -1.01 4.61 -24.69
N THR A 232 -1.99 5.21 -24.02
CA THR A 232 -1.84 5.74 -22.66
C THR A 232 -3.00 5.32 -21.79
N ILE A 233 -2.73 5.05 -20.51
CA ILE A 233 -3.75 4.94 -19.47
C ILE A 233 -3.58 6.09 -18.48
N VAL A 234 -4.69 6.73 -18.10
CA VAL A 234 -4.74 7.70 -17.01
C VAL A 234 -5.64 7.17 -15.90
N VAL A 235 -5.12 7.11 -14.68
CA VAL A 235 -5.88 6.72 -13.49
C VAL A 235 -6.32 7.96 -12.74
N GLU A 236 -7.61 7.99 -12.39
CA GLU A 236 -8.25 9.09 -11.72
C GLU A 236 -8.90 8.66 -10.41
N GLY A 237 -8.91 9.54 -9.42
CA GLY A 237 -9.54 9.27 -8.14
C GLY A 237 -9.43 10.42 -7.17
N PHE A 238 -9.80 10.16 -5.91
CA PHE A 238 -9.64 11.16 -4.86
C PHE A 238 -8.16 11.39 -4.53
N VAL A 239 -7.40 10.28 -4.42
CA VAL A 239 -5.94 10.21 -4.25
C VAL A 239 -5.44 8.84 -4.72
N ALA A 240 -4.13 8.66 -4.88
CA ALA A 240 -3.54 7.43 -5.41
C ALA A 240 -3.85 6.16 -4.58
N SER A 241 -4.18 6.29 -3.29
CA SER A 241 -4.60 5.17 -2.44
C SER A 241 -6.03 4.70 -2.69
N MET A 242 -6.86 5.55 -3.28
CA MET A 242 -8.29 5.34 -3.48
C MET A 242 -8.68 5.74 -4.92
N PRO A 243 -8.25 4.94 -5.93
CA PRO A 243 -8.61 5.20 -7.32
C PRO A 243 -10.12 5.02 -7.53
N SER A 244 -10.67 5.75 -8.50
CA SER A 244 -12.09 5.69 -8.87
C SER A 244 -12.29 5.02 -10.22
N PHE A 245 -11.48 5.38 -11.21
CA PHE A 245 -11.56 4.86 -12.58
C PHE A 245 -10.23 5.03 -13.31
N PHE A 246 -10.09 4.40 -14.47
CA PHE A 246 -9.03 4.73 -15.41
C PHE A 246 -9.57 4.79 -16.83
N THR A 247 -8.88 5.53 -17.69
CA THR A 247 -9.22 5.71 -19.10
C THR A 247 -8.09 5.19 -19.97
N VAL A 248 -8.39 4.31 -20.91
CA VAL A 248 -7.48 3.82 -21.94
C VAL A 248 -7.66 4.67 -23.19
N ALA A 249 -6.58 5.27 -23.69
CA ALA A 249 -6.59 6.09 -24.89
C ALA A 249 -5.64 5.49 -25.95
N LEU A 250 -6.20 5.12 -27.10
CA LEU A 250 -5.48 4.58 -28.25
C LEU A 250 -5.62 5.54 -29.46
N PRO A 251 -4.58 5.69 -30.30
CA PRO A 251 -4.65 6.55 -31.49
C PRO A 251 -5.80 6.16 -32.42
N GLY A 252 -6.63 7.15 -32.79
CA GLY A 252 -7.74 6.96 -33.72
C GLY A 252 -8.95 6.20 -33.16
N GLN A 253 -9.02 5.99 -31.84
CA GLN A 253 -10.15 5.35 -31.16
C GLN A 253 -10.71 6.28 -30.08
N GLU A 254 -12.01 6.15 -29.82
CA GLU A 254 -12.63 6.81 -28.67
C GLU A 254 -12.05 6.24 -27.36
N PRO A 255 -11.73 7.08 -26.36
CA PRO A 255 -11.20 6.60 -25.09
C PRO A 255 -12.20 5.69 -24.36
N GLU A 256 -11.70 4.57 -23.83
CA GLU A 256 -12.51 3.62 -23.07
C GLU A 256 -12.28 3.80 -21.58
N ARG A 257 -13.35 3.96 -20.80
CA ARG A 257 -13.31 4.17 -19.36
C ARG A 257 -13.71 2.91 -18.61
N TYR A 258 -12.96 2.60 -17.56
CA TYR A 258 -13.19 1.47 -16.67
C TYR A 258 -13.41 1.98 -15.24
N ASP A 259 -14.56 1.65 -14.65
CA ASP A 259 -14.87 1.87 -13.25
C ASP A 259 -15.56 0.66 -12.61
N PHE A 260 -15.61 0.66 -11.29
CA PHE A 260 -16.14 -0.45 -10.50
C PHE A 260 -17.00 0.08 -9.37
N GLU A 261 -18.11 -0.61 -9.12
CA GLU A 261 -18.92 -0.34 -7.94
C GLU A 261 -18.10 -0.62 -6.68
N LYS A 262 -18.07 0.36 -5.78
CA LYS A 262 -17.33 0.28 -4.52
C LYS A 262 -18.28 0.58 -3.36
N PRO A 263 -18.96 -0.44 -2.82
CA PRO A 263 -19.70 -0.26 -1.57
C PRO A 263 -18.70 0.01 -0.45
N GLY A 264 -18.68 1.21 0.15
CA GLY A 264 -17.71 1.58 1.20
C GLY A 264 -16.41 2.21 0.67
N LYS A 265 -15.30 2.07 1.41
CA LYS A 265 -14.01 2.71 1.07
C LYS A 265 -13.08 1.81 0.26
N GLY A 266 -13.14 0.50 0.47
CA GLY A 266 -12.37 -0.54 -0.24
C GLY A 266 -11.55 -1.47 0.66
N PHE A 267 -11.52 -1.25 1.98
CA PHE A 267 -10.73 -2.05 2.93
C PHE A 267 -11.23 -3.49 3.05
N TYR A 268 -12.51 -3.73 2.79
CA TYR A 268 -13.07 -5.08 2.82
C TYR A 268 -12.48 -6.01 1.75
N TRP A 269 -11.89 -5.49 0.66
CA TRP A 269 -11.30 -6.36 -0.36
C TRP A 269 -10.02 -7.04 0.12
N GLU A 270 -9.14 -6.31 0.81
CA GLU A 270 -7.98 -6.92 1.46
C GLU A 270 -8.39 -7.80 2.64
N ALA A 271 -9.41 -7.41 3.42
CA ALA A 271 -9.90 -8.21 4.52
C ALA A 271 -10.52 -9.55 4.05
N ASP A 272 -11.29 -9.52 2.95
CA ASP A 272 -11.80 -10.72 2.29
C ASP A 272 -10.65 -11.60 1.80
N ALA A 273 -9.62 -11.01 1.18
CA ALA A 273 -8.46 -11.74 0.69
C ALA A 273 -7.69 -12.43 1.83
N VAL A 274 -7.49 -11.73 2.95
CA VAL A 274 -6.87 -12.30 4.15
C VAL A 274 -7.67 -13.47 4.71
N ALA A 275 -9.00 -13.33 4.81
CA ALA A 275 -9.85 -14.42 5.30
C ALA A 275 -9.78 -15.66 4.39
N LEU A 276 -9.77 -15.45 3.07
CA LEU A 276 -9.60 -16.52 2.09
C LEU A 276 -8.22 -17.19 2.21
N ASP A 277 -7.14 -16.42 2.26
CA ASP A 277 -5.78 -16.94 2.35
C ASP A 277 -5.56 -17.72 3.65
N ILE A 278 -6.04 -17.22 4.79
CA ILE A 278 -5.99 -17.92 6.09
C ILE A 278 -6.82 -19.22 6.03
N SER A 279 -8.02 -19.17 5.47
CA SER A 279 -8.87 -20.38 5.36
C SER A 279 -8.27 -21.45 4.46
N ALA A 280 -7.42 -21.04 3.49
CA ALA A 280 -6.65 -21.92 2.63
C ALA A 280 -5.33 -22.40 3.27
N GLY A 281 -5.05 -22.05 4.53
CA GLY A 281 -3.85 -22.45 5.25
C GLY A 281 -2.57 -21.73 4.81
N LYS A 282 -2.68 -20.59 4.12
CA LYS A 282 -1.50 -19.80 3.70
C LYS A 282 -0.93 -19.00 4.86
N THR A 283 0.35 -18.66 4.77
CA THR A 283 1.06 -17.78 5.72
C THR A 283 1.36 -16.38 5.15
N GLN A 284 1.11 -16.16 3.85
CA GLN A 284 1.26 -14.87 3.19
C GLN A 284 0.30 -14.78 2.00
N SER A 285 0.12 -13.57 1.47
CA SER A 285 -0.72 -13.34 0.29
C SER A 285 0.10 -13.41 -0.99
N ASP A 286 -0.50 -13.93 -2.06
CA ASP A 286 0.12 -13.89 -3.40
C ASP A 286 0.05 -12.48 -4.02
N VAL A 287 -0.92 -11.67 -3.61
CA VAL A 287 -1.10 -10.28 -4.07
C VAL A 287 -0.13 -9.33 -3.37
N MET A 288 0.14 -9.60 -2.09
CA MET A 288 1.09 -8.85 -1.27
C MET A 288 2.06 -9.81 -0.56
N PRO A 289 3.00 -10.43 -1.31
CA PRO A 289 3.93 -11.39 -0.73
C PRO A 289 5.00 -10.69 0.09
N TRP A 290 5.58 -11.39 1.06
CA TRP A 290 6.60 -10.84 1.97
C TRP A 290 7.81 -10.25 1.25
N ARG A 291 8.21 -10.89 0.13
CA ARG A 291 9.31 -10.38 -0.71
C ARG A 291 9.05 -8.98 -1.25
N GLU A 292 7.78 -8.66 -1.52
CA GLU A 292 7.39 -7.36 -2.05
C GLU A 292 7.39 -6.30 -0.95
N THR A 293 6.87 -6.62 0.24
CA THR A 293 7.00 -5.75 1.42
C THR A 293 8.46 -5.43 1.70
N LEU A 294 9.33 -6.44 1.75
CA LEU A 294 10.77 -6.24 1.98
C LEU A 294 11.42 -5.39 0.89
N ARG A 295 11.05 -5.60 -0.38
CA ARG A 295 11.58 -4.81 -1.49
C ARG A 295 11.15 -3.35 -1.42
N VAL A 296 9.87 -3.08 -1.18
CA VAL A 296 9.35 -1.71 -1.06
C VAL A 296 9.96 -1.00 0.15
N MET A 297 10.10 -1.68 1.29
CA MET A 297 10.83 -1.14 2.44
C MET A 297 12.29 -0.80 2.11
N GLY A 298 12.99 -1.69 1.40
CA GLY A 298 14.37 -1.43 0.96
C GLY A 298 14.49 -0.26 -0.01
N LEU A 299 13.54 -0.10 -0.94
CA LEU A 299 13.48 1.07 -1.83
C LEU A 299 13.25 2.35 -1.04
N MET A 300 12.34 2.35 -0.06
CA MET A 300 12.10 3.51 0.80
C MET A 300 13.31 3.85 1.66
N ASP A 301 14.04 2.86 2.18
CA ASP A 301 15.30 3.08 2.89
C ASP A 301 16.35 3.76 1.99
N GLU A 302 16.49 3.31 0.75
CA GLU A 302 17.40 3.94 -0.21
C GLU A 302 16.99 5.36 -0.58
N ILE A 303 15.69 5.61 -0.79
CA ILE A 303 15.13 6.95 -1.04
C ILE A 303 15.46 7.88 0.13
N ARG A 304 15.19 7.45 1.36
CA ARG A 304 15.52 8.22 2.57
C ARG A 304 17.03 8.44 2.68
N ARG A 305 17.84 7.42 2.39
CA ARG A 305 19.31 7.52 2.42
C ARG A 305 19.80 8.67 1.54
N GLN A 306 19.29 8.76 0.31
CA GLN A 306 19.61 9.83 -0.64
C GLN A 306 19.02 11.20 -0.24
N GLY A 307 17.77 11.23 0.24
CA GLY A 307 17.05 12.46 0.60
C GLY A 307 17.40 13.04 1.98
N GLY A 308 18.12 12.29 2.82
CA GLY A 308 18.58 12.74 4.14
C GLY A 308 17.59 12.54 5.29
N ALA A 309 16.35 12.11 5.04
CA ALA A 309 15.40 11.76 6.10
C ALA A 309 15.92 10.57 6.92
N ARG A 310 15.83 10.64 8.25
CA ARG A 310 16.29 9.58 9.18
C ARG A 310 15.31 9.41 10.31
N PHE A 311 15.13 8.17 10.75
CA PHE A 311 14.42 7.86 11.99
C PHE A 311 15.44 7.52 13.08
N PRO A 312 15.14 7.81 14.36
CA PRO A 312 15.98 7.37 15.48
C PRO A 312 16.29 5.86 15.46
N GLN A 313 15.37 5.06 14.93
CA GLN A 313 15.45 3.61 14.82
C GLN A 313 16.46 3.12 13.76
N ASP A 314 16.94 3.98 12.86
CA ASP A 314 17.97 3.61 11.86
C ASP A 314 19.38 3.49 12.48
N LEU A 315 19.57 3.96 13.72
CA LEU A 315 20.85 3.99 14.42
C LEU A 315 21.10 2.76 15.32
N ASN A 316 20.15 1.82 15.36
CA ASN A 316 20.17 0.62 16.21
C ASN A 316 20.44 -0.65 15.41
#